data_AF-A0A6I1ZXN1-F1
#
_entry.id   AF-A0A6I1ZXN1-F1
#
_cell.length_a   1.000
_cell.length_b   1.000
_cell.length_c   1.000
_cell.angle_alpha   90.00
_cell.angle_beta   90.00
_cell.angle_gamma   90.00
#
_symmetry.space_group_name_H-M   'P 1'
#
loop_
_entity.id
_entity.type
_entity.pdbx_description
1 polymer ?
#
loop_
_entity_poly.entity_id
_entity_poly.type
_entity_poly.pdbx_seq_one_letter_code
_entity_poly.pdbx_strand_id
1 'polypeptide(L)' 'MSFGTGKYTYELVDGWAKLPEGRSFLDVGGICIDAQDTFYILNRSEQPIMVFDREGNLYP' A
#
# COMPACT_ATOMS: atom_id res chain seq x y z
N MET A 1 -16.22 -5.17 -0.28
CA MET A 1 -16.21 -6.33 -1.20
C MET A 1 -15.37 -7.42 -0.54
N SER A 2 -15.89 -8.65 -0.46
CA SER A 2 -15.16 -9.78 0.15
C SER A 2 -14.38 -10.54 -0.92
N PHE A 3 -13.11 -10.83 -0.65
CA PHE A 3 -12.22 -11.61 -1.51
C PHE A 3 -11.89 -12.96 -0.85
N GLY A 4 -11.76 -14.02 -1.65
CA GLY A 4 -11.47 -15.37 -1.14
C GLY A 4 -12.71 -16.25 -1.00
N THR A 5 -12.51 -17.49 -0.51
CA THR A 5 -13.57 -18.51 -0.38
C THR A 5 -13.31 -19.43 0.82
N GLY A 6 -14.37 -20.06 1.35
CA GLY A 6 -14.24 -21.01 2.46
C GLY A 6 -13.82 -20.33 3.77
N LYS A 7 -12.78 -20.84 4.42
CA LYS A 7 -12.28 -20.30 5.71
C LYS A 7 -11.49 -19.00 5.57
N TYR A 8 -10.93 -18.73 4.39
CA TYR A 8 -10.04 -17.59 4.16
C TYR A 8 -10.72 -16.56 3.27
N THR A 9 -11.34 -15.60 3.93
CA THR A 9 -11.97 -14.44 3.32
C THR A 9 -11.32 -13.17 3.83
N TYR A 10 -11.21 -12.17 2.97
CA TYR A 10 -10.57 -10.90 3.21
C TYR A 10 -11.52 -9.78 2.83
N GLU A 11 -11.39 -8.64 3.49
CA GLU A 11 -12.11 -7.43 3.12
C GLU A 11 -11.13 -6.35 2.71
N LEU A 12 -11.53 -5.55 1.72
CA LEU A 12 -10.79 -4.37 1.33
C LEU A 12 -10.82 -3.36 2.48
N VAL A 13 -9.64 -2.99 2.99
CA VAL A 13 -9.47 -1.79 3.81
C VAL A 13 -9.31 -0.61 2.86
N ASP A 14 -10.44 0.01 2.52
CA ASP A 14 -10.46 1.12 1.58
C ASP A 14 -9.71 2.34 2.14
N GLY A 15 -8.99 3.05 1.28
CA GLY A 15 -8.25 4.26 1.66
C GLY A 15 -7.08 4.06 2.63
N TRP A 16 -6.53 2.84 2.75
CA TRP A 16 -5.35 2.60 3.60
C TRP A 16 -4.16 3.47 3.20
N ALA A 17 -3.77 3.46 1.92
CA ALA A 17 -2.67 4.29 1.44
C ALA A 17 -3.10 5.77 1.32
N LYS A 18 -2.69 6.60 2.29
CA LYS A 18 -3.01 8.04 2.34
C LYS A 18 -2.07 8.84 1.45
N LEU A 19 -2.24 8.72 0.15
CA LEU A 19 -1.49 9.52 -0.81
C LEU A 19 -1.96 10.98 -0.78
N PRO A 20 -1.04 11.95 -0.95
CA PRO A 20 -1.38 13.33 -1.25
C PRO A 20 -2.29 13.44 -2.49
N GLU A 21 -3.14 14.46 -2.52
CA GLU A 21 -4.02 14.72 -3.66
C GLU A 21 -3.22 14.81 -4.97
N GLY A 22 -3.75 14.19 -6.03
CA GLY A 22 -3.11 14.14 -7.34
C GLY A 22 -1.97 13.14 -7.48
N ARG A 23 -1.54 12.45 -6.40
CA ARG A 23 -0.56 11.37 -6.49
C ARG A 23 -1.20 10.00 -6.75
N SER A 24 -0.47 9.14 -7.43
CA SER A 24 -0.80 7.73 -7.63
C SER A 24 0.47 6.90 -7.76
N PHE A 25 0.35 5.58 -7.63
CA PHE A 25 1.47 4.66 -7.85
C PHE A 25 1.82 4.45 -9.34
N LEU A 26 0.95 4.89 -10.27
CA LEU A 26 0.92 4.47 -11.69
C LEU A 26 0.86 2.95 -11.89
N ASP A 27 1.97 2.24 -11.69
CA ASP A 27 2.08 0.79 -11.76
C ASP A 27 3.02 0.28 -10.66
N VAL A 28 2.55 -0.67 -9.85
CA VAL A 28 3.28 -1.24 -8.71
C VAL A 28 4.06 -2.47 -9.16
N GLY A 29 5.39 -2.39 -9.08
CA GLY A 29 6.29 -3.49 -9.45
C GLY A 29 6.58 -4.47 -8.30
N GLY A 30 6.45 -4.03 -7.05
CA GLY A 30 6.69 -4.89 -5.90
C GLY A 30 6.45 -4.20 -4.56
N ILE A 31 6.22 -5.02 -3.54
CA ILE A 31 6.02 -4.58 -2.15
C ILE A 31 6.88 -5.43 -1.21
N CYS A 32 7.37 -4.85 -0.12
CA CYS A 32 7.87 -5.59 1.03
C CYS A 32 7.48 -4.89 2.34
N ILE A 33 7.52 -5.65 3.43
CA ILE A 33 7.15 -5.20 4.77
C ILE A 33 8.26 -5.61 5.72
N ASP A 34 8.72 -4.70 6.57
CA ASP A 34 9.74 -5.01 7.58
C ASP A 34 9.12 -5.48 8.92
N ALA A 35 9.96 -5.70 9.94
CA ALA A 35 9.52 -6.16 11.25
C ALA A 35 8.81 -5.09 12.10
N GLN A 36 8.72 -3.85 11.62
CA GLN A 36 8.05 -2.72 12.27
C GLN A 36 6.71 -2.40 11.59
N ASP A 37 6.22 -3.26 10.69
CA ASP A 37 5.07 -3.00 9.82
C ASP A 37 5.27 -1.76 8.92
N THR A 38 6.52 -1.46 8.53
CA THR A 38 6.82 -0.45 7.51
C THR A 38 6.66 -1.07 6.12
N PHE A 39 5.85 -0.44 5.27
CA PHE A 39 5.60 -0.87 3.91
C PHE A 39 6.49 -0.13 2.94
N TYR A 40 7.17 -0.85 2.04
CA TYR A 40 7.94 -0.28 0.95
C TYR A 40 7.31 -0.69 -0.37
N ILE A 41 6.94 0.29 -1.19
CA ILE A 41 6.24 0.07 -2.46
C ILE A 41 7.09 0.59 -3.62
N LEU A 42 7.62 -0.33 -4.42
CA LEU A 42 8.25 -0.04 -5.70
C LEU A 42 7.17 0.20 -6.76
N ASN A 43 7.16 1.40 -7.33
CA ASN A 43 6.18 1.83 -8.31
C ASN A 43 6.81 2.71 -9.39
N ARG A 44 6.04 3.05 -10.43
CA ARG A 44 6.54 3.79 -11.61
C ARG A 44 6.16 5.28 -11.63
N SER A 45 5.65 5.83 -10.53
CA SER A 45 5.39 7.27 -10.39
C SER A 45 6.67 8.11 -10.23
N GLU A 46 6.50 9.42 -10.04
CA GLU A 46 7.59 10.37 -9.74
C GLU A 46 8.37 10.03 -8.45
N GLN A 47 7.76 9.27 -7.52
CA GLN A 47 8.42 8.75 -6.33
C GLN A 47 8.47 7.22 -6.41
N PRO A 48 9.53 6.63 -6.99
CA PRO A 48 9.58 5.20 -7.32
C PRO A 48 9.53 4.28 -6.10
N ILE A 49 10.00 4.75 -4.94
CA ILE A 49 9.86 4.06 -3.66
C ILE A 49 9.01 4.94 -2.74
N MET A 50 7.82 4.47 -2.41
CA MET A 50 6.97 5.09 -1.39
C MET A 50 6.99 4.21 -0.14
N VAL A 51 7.15 4.85 1.02
CA VAL A 51 7.25 4.17 2.31
C VAL A 51 6.06 4.57 3.16
N PHE A 52 5.37 3.60 3.78
CA PHE A 52 4.20 3.85 4.61
C PHE A 52 4.34 3.18 5.97
N ASP A 53 3.74 3.77 6.99
CA ASP A 53 3.53 3.09 8.27
C ASP A 53 2.35 2.12 8.20
N ARG A 54 2.10 1.40 9.29
CA ARG A 54 1.02 0.42 9.42
C ARG A 54 -0.36 1.02 9.18
N GLU A 55 -0.55 2.29 9.54
CA GLU A 55 -1.77 3.07 9.38
C GLU A 55 -1.89 3.69 7.98
N GLY A 56 -0.91 3.44 7.10
CA GLY A 56 -0.87 3.89 5.72
C GLY A 56 -0.57 5.37 5.55
N ASN A 57 0.04 6.01 6.55
CA ASN A 57 0.61 7.35 6.40
C ASN A 57 1.90 7.27 5.58
N LEU A 58 2.00 8.09 4.54
CA LEU A 58 3.18 8.19 3.71
C LEU A 58 4.30 8.89 4.50
N TYR A 59 5.49 8.29 4.52
CA TYR A 59 6.70 8.95 5.01
C TYR A 59 7.04 10.16 4.13
N PRO A 60 7.55 11.26 4.72
CA PRO A 60 7.86 12.50 3.99
C PRO A 60 8.88 12.32 2.85
#